data_AF-A0A932CDP8-F1
#
_entry.id   AF-A0A932CDP8-F1
#
_cell.length_a   1.000
_cell.length_b   1.000
_cell.length_c   1.000
_cell.angle_alpha   90.00
_cell.angle_beta   90.00
_cell.angle_gamma   90.00
#
_symmetry.space_group_name_H-M   'P 1'
#
loop_
_entity.id
_entity.type
_entity.pdbx_description
1 polymer ?
#
loop_
_entity_poly.entity_id
_entity_poly.type
_entity_poly.pdbx_seq_one_letter_code
_entity_poly.pdbx_strand_id
1 'polypeptide(L)'
;MPWDDWQILMGGGGIFLLLGIGAILWGRHEERRYYDSIPTTRVDVREFLERSPFRPEPGALKIGGWIAIAVGLLLLLAGGAWWLWG
;
A
#
# COMPACT_ATOMS: atom_id res chain seq x y z
N MET A 1 14.68 -14.98 25.39
CA MET A 1 15.59 -14.14 24.59
C MET A 1 15.07 -12.72 24.70
N PRO A 2 15.80 -11.78 25.33
CA PRO A 2 15.23 -10.49 25.69
C PRO A 2 15.37 -9.55 24.50
N TRP A 3 14.39 -9.61 23.59
CA TRP A 3 14.14 -8.49 22.71
C TRP A 3 13.35 -7.49 23.54
N ASP A 4 13.89 -6.29 23.73
CA ASP A 4 13.16 -5.25 24.44
C ASP A 4 11.88 -4.92 23.67
N ASP A 5 10.77 -4.71 24.37
CA ASP A 5 9.44 -4.55 23.75
C ASP A 5 9.40 -3.44 22.68
N TRP A 6 10.23 -2.39 22.84
CA TRP A 6 10.37 -1.31 21.87
C TRP A 6 10.95 -1.77 20.52
N GLN A 7 11.81 -2.79 20.51
CA GLN A 7 12.41 -3.35 19.28
C GLN A 7 11.36 -4.13 18.47
N ILE A 8 10.44 -4.81 19.15
CA ILE A 8 9.33 -5.52 18.51
C ILE A 8 8.37 -4.53 17.86
N LEU A 9 8.03 -3.45 18.57
CA LEU A 9 7.18 -2.38 18.05
C LEU A 9 7.81 -1.66 16.87
N MET A 10 9.09 -1.29 16.97
CA MET A 10 9.83 -0.61 15.90
C MET A 10 10.08 -1.51 14.69
N GLY A 11 10.52 -2.75 14.91
CA GLY A 11 10.78 -3.72 13.85
C GLY A 11 9.48 -4.13 13.13
N GLY A 12 8.45 -4.48 13.89
CA GLY A 12 7.13 -4.82 13.34
C GLY A 12 6.49 -3.65 12.60
N GLY A 13 6.53 -2.45 13.19
CA GLY A 13 6.02 -1.23 12.56
C GLY A 13 6.73 -0.90 11.25
N GLY A 14 8.07 -1.02 11.21
CA GLY A 14 8.86 -0.84 9.99
C GLY A 14 8.49 -1.83 8.88
N ILE A 15 8.30 -3.11 9.22
CA ILE A 15 7.89 -4.14 8.25
C ILE A 15 6.51 -3.82 7.66
N PHE A 16 5.53 -3.48 8.51
CA PHE A 16 4.19 -3.11 8.06
C PHE A 16 4.19 -1.88 7.14
N LEU A 17 5.02 -0.88 7.47
CA LEU A 17 5.18 0.31 6.64
C LEU A 17 5.76 -0.04 5.25
N LEU A 18 6.81 -0.86 5.20
CA LEU A 18 7.45 -1.29 3.96
C LEU A 18 6.50 -2.13 3.09
N LEU A 19 5.76 -3.06 3.69
CA LEU A 19 4.75 -3.86 2.97
C LEU A 19 3.62 -2.99 2.42
N GLY A 20 3.15 -2.00 3.19
CA GLY A 20 2.11 -1.08 2.75
C GLY A 20 2.55 -0.20 1.58
N ILE A 21 3.77 0.33 1.62
CA ILE A 21 4.37 1.09 0.51
C ILE A 21 4.53 0.17 -0.72
N GLY A 22 5.07 -1.03 -0.53
CA GLY A 22 5.25 -2.02 -1.60
C GLY A 22 3.93 -2.38 -2.29
N ALA A 23 2.87 -2.60 -1.52
CA ALA A 23 1.54 -2.89 -2.05
C ALA A 23 0.97 -1.74 -2.90
N ILE A 24 1.16 -0.49 -2.47
CA ILE A 24 0.73 0.70 -3.23
C ILE A 24 1.55 0.85 -4.52
N LEU A 25 2.87 0.63 -4.47
CA LEU A 25 3.72 0.68 -5.65
C LEU A 25 3.38 -0.43 -6.64
N TRP A 26 3.14 -1.65 -6.16
CA TRP A 26 2.71 -2.77 -6.99
C TRP A 26 1.36 -2.51 -7.64
N GLY A 27 0.38 -2.02 -6.88
CA GLY A 27 -0.93 -1.64 -7.42
C GLY A 27 -0.82 -0.58 -8.52
N ARG A 28 0.07 0.41 -8.36
CA ARG A 28 0.35 1.42 -9.40
C ARG A 28 1.09 0.85 -10.61
N HIS A 29 2.00 -0.09 -10.41
CA HIS A 29 2.73 -0.72 -11.51
C HIS A 29 1.82 -1.61 -12.35
N GLU A 30 0.89 -2.34 -11.70
CA GLU A 30 -0.11 -3.16 -12.38
C GLU A 30 -1.07 -2.31 -13.21
N GLU A 31 -1.55 -1.17 -12.67
CA GLU A 31 -2.34 -0.20 -13.44
C GLU A 31 -1.60 0.21 -14.73
N ARG A 32 -0.30 0.56 -14.63
CA ARG A 32 0.50 1.01 -15.80
C ARG A 32 0.71 -0.08 -16.84
N ARG A 33 1.10 -1.29 -16.42
CA ARG A 33 1.38 -2.42 -17.33
C ARG A 33 0.13 -2.85 -18.11
N TYR A 34 -1.05 -2.71 -17.49
CA TYR A 34 -2.32 -3.00 -18.14
C TYR A 34 -2.65 -1.97 -19.23
N TYR A 35 -2.47 -0.67 -18.96
CA TYR A 35 -2.66 0.38 -19.98
C TYR A 35 -1.66 0.29 -21.13
N ASP A 36 -0.39 -0.06 -20.86
CA ASP A 36 0.63 -0.23 -21.91
C ASP A 36 0.37 -1.46 -22.80
N SER A 37 -0.43 -2.43 -22.33
CA SER A 37 -0.78 -3.62 -23.11
C SER A 37 -1.98 -3.43 -24.04
N ILE A 38 -2.71 -2.30 -23.93
CA ILE A 38 -3.81 -1.98 -24.84
C ILE A 38 -3.20 -1.43 -26.14
N PRO A 39 -3.24 -2.19 -27.25
CA PRO A 39 -2.67 -1.74 -28.50
C PRO A 39 -3.39 -0.47 -28.96
N THR A 40 -2.60 0.52 -29.35
CA THR A 40 -2.94 1.85 -29.91
C THR A 40 -3.84 1.77 -31.16
N THR A 41 -5.05 1.21 -31.06
CA THR A 41 -5.91 1.00 -32.24
C THR A 41 -7.34 1.47 -32.07
N ARG A 42 -7.89 1.63 -30.86
CA ARG A 42 -9.20 2.27 -30.69
C ARG A 42 -9.26 3.07 -29.41
N VAL A 43 -9.15 4.39 -29.53
CA VAL A 43 -9.60 5.32 -28.51
C VAL A 43 -11.12 5.24 -28.48
N ASP A 44 -11.67 4.23 -27.81
CA ASP A 44 -13.10 4.12 -27.56
C ASP A 44 -13.47 5.17 -26.51
N VAL A 45 -13.75 6.39 -26.98
CA VAL A 45 -14.23 7.54 -26.18
C VAL A 45 -15.44 7.16 -25.31
N ARG A 46 -16.18 6.14 -25.76
CA ARG A 46 -17.31 5.54 -25.08
C ARG A 46 -16.92 4.83 -23.77
N GLU A 47 -15.79 4.14 -23.71
CA GLU A 47 -15.31 3.45 -22.50
C GLU A 47 -14.85 4.45 -21.42
N PHE A 48 -14.26 5.58 -21.83
CA PHE A 48 -13.91 6.68 -20.94
C PHE A 48 -15.14 7.44 -20.39
N LEU A 49 -16.20 7.57 -21.19
CA LEU A 49 -17.47 8.17 -20.77
C LEU A 49 -18.34 7.24 -19.92
N GLU A 50 -18.34 5.94 -20.22
CA GLU A 50 -19.18 4.94 -19.54
C GLU A 50 -18.54 4.38 -18.26
N ARG A 51 -17.25 4.66 -17.99
CA ARG A 51 -16.53 4.22 -16.77
C ARG A 51 -16.72 2.72 -16.49
N SER A 52 -16.77 1.94 -17.55
CA SER A 52 -17.06 0.51 -17.55
C SER A 52 -15.95 -0.18 -18.34
N PRO A 53 -15.27 -1.19 -17.80
CA PRO A 53 -15.61 -1.94 -16.59
C PRO A 53 -15.06 -1.29 -15.32
N PHE A 54 -15.92 -1.12 -14.31
CA PHE A 54 -15.50 -0.80 -12.94
C PHE A 54 -14.74 -2.02 -12.40
N ARG A 55 -13.40 -1.99 -12.43
CA ARG A 55 -12.58 -3.09 -11.91
C ARG A 55 -12.16 -2.80 -10.47
N PRO A 56 -12.68 -3.54 -9.47
CA PRO A 56 -12.40 -3.31 -8.05
C PRO A 56 -11.00 -3.80 -7.61
N GLU A 57 -10.32 -4.59 -8.44
CA GLU A 57 -9.09 -5.31 -8.08
C GLU A 57 -7.88 -4.41 -7.76
N PRO A 58 -7.59 -3.30 -8.49
CA PRO A 58 -6.53 -2.37 -8.11
C PRO A 58 -6.88 -1.57 -6.85
N GLY A 59 -8.18 -1.37 -6.59
CA GLY A 59 -8.68 -0.63 -5.44
C GLY A 59 -8.44 -1.36 -4.11
N ALA A 60 -8.66 -2.68 -4.08
CA ALA A 60 -8.50 -3.49 -2.87
C ALA A 60 -7.04 -3.51 -2.36
N LEU A 61 -6.06 -3.70 -3.25
CA LEU A 61 -4.64 -3.70 -2.87
C LEU A 61 -4.18 -2.33 -2.37
N LYS A 62 -4.74 -1.25 -2.92
CA LYS A 62 -4.45 0.12 -2.52
C LYS A 62 -5.04 0.45 -1.14
N ILE A 63 -6.27 0.00 -0.86
CA ILE A 63 -6.89 0.14 0.47
C ILE A 63 -6.12 -0.68 1.52
N GLY A 64 -5.76 -1.93 1.20
CA GLY A 64 -4.94 -2.77 2.07
C GLY A 64 -3.56 -2.16 2.36
N GLY A 65 -2.91 -1.57 1.35
CA GLY A 65 -1.65 -0.86 1.51
C GLY A 65 -1.77 0.37 2.43
N TRP A 66 -2.83 1.17 2.29
CA TRP A 66 -3.10 2.29 3.19
C TRP A 66 -3.33 1.85 4.65
N ILE A 67 -4.08 0.77 4.86
CA ILE A 67 -4.29 0.21 6.21
C ILE A 67 -2.96 -0.28 6.81
N ALA A 68 -2.14 -0.97 6.02
CA ALA A 68 -0.82 -1.44 6.46
C ALA A 68 0.11 -0.29 6.84
N ILE A 69 0.13 0.81 6.07
CA ILE A 69 0.89 2.03 6.42
C ILE A 69 0.38 2.63 7.73
N ALA A 70 -0.94 2.75 7.90
CA ALA A 70 -1.52 3.34 9.11
C ALA A 70 -1.14 2.53 10.37
N VAL A 71 -1.25 1.20 10.30
CA VAL A 71 -0.86 0.30 11.39
C VAL A 71 0.65 0.38 11.65
N GLY A 72 1.47 0.34 10.61
CA GLY A 72 2.93 0.45 10.74
C GLY A 72 3.37 1.77 11.38
N LEU A 73 2.74 2.89 11.00
CA LEU A 73 3.02 4.20 11.57
C LEU A 73 2.63 4.28 13.05
N LEU A 74 1.47 3.73 13.43
CA LEU A 74 1.03 3.68 14.83
C LEU A 74 2.01 2.87 15.69
N LEU A 75 2.49 1.73 15.19
CA LEU A 75 3.47 0.90 15.88
C LEU A 75 4.82 1.62 16.05
N LEU A 76 5.28 2.34 15.01
CA LEU A 76 6.50 3.15 15.09
C LEU A 76 6.37 4.30 16.09
N LEU A 77 5.23 4.99 16.13
CA LEU A 77 4.97 6.05 17.10
C LEU A 77 4.93 5.51 18.53
N ALA A 78 4.26 4.38 18.75
CA ALA A 78 4.21 3.74 20.06
C ALA A 78 5.59 3.26 20.52
N GLY A 79 6.34 2.58 19.65
CA GLY A 79 7.71 2.13 19.96
C GLY A 79 8.68 3.29 20.18
N GLY A 80 8.57 4.36 19.38
CA GLY A 80 9.38 5.56 19.53
C GLY A 80 9.06 6.34 20.80
N ALA A 81 7.78 6.47 21.17
CA ALA A 81 7.38 7.09 22.43
C ALA A 81 7.89 6.27 23.63
N TRP A 82 7.81 4.94 23.56
CA TRP A 82 8.36 4.07 24.59
C TRP A 82 9.88 4.19 24.70
N TRP A 83 10.59 4.34 23.57
CA TRP A 83 12.04 4.53 23.57
C TRP A 83 12.49 5.90 24.11
N LEU A 84 11.69 6.95 23.92
CA LEU A 84 12.02 8.31 24.38
C LEU A 84 11.61 8.60 25.83
N TRP A 85 10.58 7.92 26.34
CA TRP A 85 9.98 8.19 27.66
C TRP A 85 10.00 7.01 28.65
N GLY A 86 10.37 5.80 28.21
CA GLY A 86 10.56 4.62 29.05
C GLY A 86 12.02 4.36 29.35
#